data_AF-A0A067BC89-F1
#
_entry.id   AF-A0A067BC89-F1
#
_cell.length_a   1.000
_cell.length_b   1.000
_cell.length_c   1.000
_cell.angle_alpha   90.00
_cell.angle_beta   90.00
_cell.angle_gamma   90.00
#
_symmetry.space_group_name_H-M   'P 1'
#
loop_
_entity.id
_entity.type
_entity.pdbx_description
1 polymer ?
#
loop_
_entity_poly.entity_id
_entity_poly.type
_entity_poly.pdbx_seq_one_letter_code
_entity_poly.pdbx_strand_id
1 'polypeptide(L)'
;KTSDAVAARLDLSHLHHATCGAEPIRGDYLKLFAKKFYAAGFRPHQFNCAYGGAEPTLVICGYPDPNRGAPRSLLVDKTIIETKGKVQLLRADDPRRASGTGTLLFIACGRPGHTYDLRIVDTKSRTALPDGYVGEIWVHGDSIAEGYWQQWDLTRRRFQATLANDASGRHYWRSTDLGFMHKGELFYYARLQDLVHVDGRCICPQTIEGSVEAASTQIRPGCAAVYSTIADADGRSSSVVVVAELREQLKKGSDSTLASICKDICKRVAKEQSVEVARIVLLKPKTIPKTTSGKLQRTRIQHMVEQSTLQTQYIYNPNA
;
A
#
# COMPACT_ATOMS: atom_id res chain seq x y z
N LYS A 1 -16.11 18.99 -2.60
CA LYS A 1 -15.29 18.59 -3.77
C LYS A 1 -15.13 19.79 -4.69
N THR A 2 -13.94 20.06 -5.22
CA THR A 2 -13.70 21.17 -6.16
C THR A 2 -14.37 20.86 -7.51
N SER A 3 -15.21 21.75 -8.04
CA SER A 3 -15.77 21.61 -9.39
C SER A 3 -14.72 21.98 -10.45
N ASP A 4 -14.95 21.61 -11.71
CA ASP A 4 -14.00 21.95 -12.78
C ASP A 4 -13.97 23.46 -13.06
N ALA A 5 -15.12 24.14 -12.90
CA ALA A 5 -15.19 25.61 -12.99
C ALA A 5 -14.40 26.32 -11.89
N VAL A 6 -14.38 25.78 -10.67
CA VAL A 6 -13.54 26.31 -9.58
C VAL A 6 -12.08 26.00 -9.84
N ALA A 7 -11.76 24.77 -10.25
CA ALA A 7 -10.38 24.36 -10.53
C ALA A 7 -9.75 25.24 -11.62
N ALA A 8 -10.47 25.55 -12.69
CA ALA A 8 -9.98 26.37 -13.81
C ALA A 8 -9.74 27.85 -13.46
N ARG A 9 -10.27 28.35 -12.33
CA ARG A 9 -10.05 29.74 -11.87
C ARG A 9 -8.86 29.90 -10.94
N LEU A 10 -8.22 28.80 -10.53
CA LEU A 10 -7.04 28.84 -9.70
C LEU A 10 -5.80 29.14 -10.54
N ASP A 11 -4.76 29.65 -9.88
CA ASP A 11 -3.40 29.72 -10.42
C ASP A 11 -2.47 28.89 -9.51
N LEU A 12 -1.99 27.78 -10.07
CA LEU A 12 -1.07 26.83 -9.46
C LEU A 12 0.29 26.83 -10.17
N SER A 13 0.56 27.82 -11.04
CA SER A 13 1.85 27.94 -11.72
C SER A 13 3.02 28.18 -10.75
N HIS A 14 2.75 28.79 -9.59
CA HIS A 14 3.72 29.04 -8.53
C HIS A 14 3.87 27.90 -7.50
N LEU A 15 3.14 26.79 -7.65
CA LEU A 15 3.25 25.65 -6.74
C LEU A 15 4.49 24.81 -7.07
N HIS A 16 5.55 24.89 -6.29
CA HIS A 16 6.78 24.13 -6.58
C HIS A 16 6.72 22.66 -6.13
N HIS A 17 6.12 22.39 -4.96
CA HIS A 17 6.03 21.04 -4.40
C HIS A 17 4.64 20.76 -3.83
N ALA A 18 3.95 19.80 -4.45
CA ALA A 18 2.78 19.13 -3.89
C ALA A 18 3.23 17.80 -3.27
N THR A 19 3.62 17.82 -2.00
CA THR A 19 4.14 16.62 -1.33
C THR A 19 3.04 15.59 -1.09
N CYS A 20 3.28 14.35 -1.53
CA CYS A 20 2.41 13.21 -1.33
C CYS A 20 3.18 12.13 -0.58
N GLY A 21 2.73 11.75 0.60
CA GLY A 21 3.40 10.75 1.43
C GLY A 21 2.51 10.28 2.58
N ALA A 22 3.11 9.62 3.57
CA ALA A 22 2.46 8.99 4.71
C ALA A 22 1.60 7.75 4.40
N GLU A 23 1.18 7.53 3.16
CA GLU A 23 0.43 6.34 2.72
C GLU A 23 0.83 5.91 1.30
N PRO A 24 0.44 4.69 0.85
CA PRO A 24 0.78 4.22 -0.48
C PRO A 24 0.27 5.17 -1.57
N ILE A 25 1.18 5.59 -2.46
CA ILE A 25 0.89 6.62 -3.46
C ILE A 25 0.11 6.02 -4.63
N ARG A 26 -1.11 6.53 -4.83
CA ARG A 26 -2.01 6.10 -5.90
C ARG A 26 -1.76 6.86 -7.20
N GLY A 27 -1.07 6.20 -8.14
CA GLY A 27 -0.73 6.79 -9.45
C GLY A 27 -1.95 7.20 -10.29
N ASP A 28 -3.09 6.53 -10.13
CA ASP A 28 -4.33 6.91 -10.78
C ASP A 28 -4.93 8.20 -10.19
N TYR A 29 -4.80 8.42 -8.88
CA TYR A 29 -5.23 9.67 -8.24
C TYR A 29 -4.32 10.84 -8.62
N LEU A 30 -3.02 10.62 -8.72
CA LEU A 30 -2.08 11.64 -9.23
C LEU A 30 -2.47 12.07 -10.65
N LYS A 31 -2.81 11.11 -11.53
CA LYS A 31 -3.28 11.39 -12.90
C LYS A 31 -4.58 12.19 -12.91
N LEU A 32 -5.57 11.78 -12.10
CA LEU A 32 -6.86 12.48 -12.00
C LEU A 32 -6.69 13.92 -11.48
N PHE A 33 -5.86 14.12 -10.46
CA PHE A 33 -5.56 15.44 -9.92
C PHE A 33 -4.85 16.31 -10.95
N ALA A 34 -3.78 15.82 -11.58
CA ALA A 34 -3.04 16.56 -12.59
C ALA A 34 -3.94 16.96 -13.77
N LYS A 35 -4.81 16.06 -14.24
CA LYS A 35 -5.78 16.36 -15.30
C LYS A 35 -6.75 17.47 -14.88
N LYS A 36 -7.29 17.40 -13.66
CA LYS A 36 -8.29 18.36 -13.17
C LYS A 36 -7.73 19.77 -13.04
N PHE A 37 -6.48 19.91 -12.60
CA PHE A 37 -5.84 21.19 -12.33
C PHE A 37 -4.87 21.65 -13.44
N TYR A 38 -4.85 20.95 -14.58
CA TYR A 38 -3.95 21.27 -15.69
C TYR A 38 -4.13 22.71 -16.20
N ALA A 39 -5.39 23.13 -16.35
CA ALA A 39 -5.76 24.48 -16.81
C ALA A 39 -5.34 25.59 -15.81
N ALA A 40 -5.25 25.24 -14.52
CA ALA A 40 -4.74 26.13 -13.48
C ALA A 40 -3.20 26.22 -13.45
N GLY A 41 -2.50 25.63 -14.41
CA GLY A 41 -1.04 25.62 -14.44
C GLY A 41 -0.38 24.47 -13.68
N PHE A 42 -1.15 23.54 -13.09
CA PHE A 42 -0.54 22.38 -12.44
C PHE A 42 0.12 21.44 -13.45
N ARG A 43 1.27 20.88 -13.10
CA ARG A 43 2.09 19.98 -13.91
C ARG A 43 2.54 18.77 -13.08
N PRO A 44 2.61 17.56 -13.67
CA PRO A 44 2.97 16.35 -12.93
C PRO A 44 4.31 16.38 -12.18
N HIS A 45 5.29 17.18 -12.65
CA HIS A 45 6.57 17.33 -11.94
C HIS A 45 6.46 18.02 -10.57
N GLN A 46 5.39 18.79 -10.34
CA GLN A 46 5.17 19.45 -9.05
C GLN A 46 4.84 18.44 -7.95
N PHE A 47 4.39 17.21 -8.27
CA PHE A 47 4.22 16.16 -7.25
C PHE A 47 5.55 15.77 -6.63
N ASN A 48 5.66 15.89 -5.31
CA ASN A 48 6.80 15.42 -4.53
C ASN A 48 6.39 14.17 -3.76
N CYS A 49 6.43 13.03 -4.45
CA CYS A 49 6.15 11.74 -3.85
C CYS A 49 7.28 11.38 -2.88
N ALA A 50 6.96 11.21 -1.61
CA ALA A 50 7.93 11.11 -0.53
C ALA A 50 7.64 9.93 0.40
N TYR A 51 8.70 9.37 0.98
CA TYR A 51 8.65 8.30 1.97
C TYR A 51 9.30 8.76 3.28
N GLY A 52 8.71 8.35 4.39
CA GLY A 52 9.05 8.88 5.71
C GLY A 52 8.20 8.31 6.84
N GLY A 53 8.53 8.67 8.07
CA GLY A 53 7.91 8.19 9.29
C GLY A 53 8.29 9.06 10.49
N ALA A 54 7.84 8.68 11.70
CA ALA A 54 8.17 9.42 12.91
C ALA A 54 9.58 9.07 13.43
N GLU A 55 9.98 7.82 13.28
CA GLU A 55 11.27 7.29 13.69
C GLU A 55 12.45 7.91 12.92
N PRO A 56 12.37 8.21 11.61
CA PRO A 56 13.35 9.07 10.91
C PRO A 56 13.07 10.57 11.07
N THR A 57 12.37 10.97 12.13
CA THR A 57 11.84 12.33 12.36
C THR A 57 10.73 12.75 11.39
N LEU A 58 10.96 12.68 10.07
CA LEU A 58 9.90 12.87 9.08
C LEU A 58 10.21 12.24 7.71
N VAL A 59 11.15 12.80 6.94
CA VAL A 59 11.37 12.45 5.52
C VAL A 59 12.67 11.66 5.38
N ILE A 60 12.59 10.53 4.66
CA ILE A 60 13.75 9.74 4.24
C ILE A 60 14.02 9.93 2.75
N CYS A 61 12.96 9.77 1.94
CA CYS A 61 13.05 9.90 0.50
C CYS A 61 12.11 11.00 -0.01
N GLY A 62 12.58 11.72 -1.02
CA GLY A 62 11.79 12.71 -1.73
C GLY A 62 12.58 13.29 -2.89
N TYR A 63 12.12 14.41 -3.42
CA TYR A 63 12.85 15.17 -4.44
C TYR A 63 13.10 16.61 -3.97
N PRO A 64 14.35 16.98 -3.67
CA PRO A 64 14.68 18.35 -3.26
C PRO A 64 14.64 19.33 -4.43
N ASP A 65 14.88 18.87 -5.67
CA ASP A 65 14.90 19.72 -6.86
C ASP A 65 13.48 20.03 -7.38
N PRO A 66 13.05 21.31 -7.46
CA PRO A 66 11.78 21.70 -8.05
C PRO A 66 11.73 21.53 -9.58
N ASN A 67 12.89 21.50 -10.27
CA ASN A 67 13.00 21.39 -11.73
C ASN A 67 13.09 19.94 -12.24
N ARG A 68 12.75 18.97 -11.39
CA ARG A 68 12.71 17.54 -11.72
C ARG A 68 11.65 17.20 -12.79
N GLY A 69 11.72 15.97 -13.31
CA GLY A 69 10.63 15.37 -14.07
C GLY A 69 9.46 14.89 -13.18
N ALA A 70 8.38 14.42 -13.81
CA ALA A 70 7.29 13.76 -13.10
C ALA A 70 7.79 12.55 -12.28
N PRO A 71 7.15 12.21 -11.14
CA PRO A 71 7.47 10.99 -10.40
C PRO A 71 7.45 9.77 -11.31
N ARG A 72 8.51 8.95 -11.26
CA ARG A 72 8.62 7.77 -12.10
C ARG A 72 7.53 6.78 -11.74
N SER A 73 6.90 6.21 -12.76
CA SER A 73 5.98 5.09 -12.61
C SER A 73 6.55 3.81 -13.24
N LEU A 74 6.47 2.69 -12.54
CA LEU A 74 6.88 1.39 -13.04
C LEU A 74 5.67 0.47 -13.14
N LEU A 75 5.45 -0.10 -14.32
CA LEU A 75 4.46 -1.15 -14.51
C LEU A 75 5.19 -2.49 -14.52
N VAL A 76 4.87 -3.33 -13.54
CA VAL A 76 5.65 -4.53 -13.23
C VAL A 76 4.81 -5.79 -13.33
N ASP A 77 5.47 -6.90 -13.63
CA ASP A 77 4.86 -8.22 -13.70
C ASP A 77 4.45 -8.65 -12.29
N LYS A 78 3.14 -8.74 -12.07
CA LYS A 78 2.55 -9.01 -10.78
C LYS A 78 2.97 -10.37 -10.23
N THR A 79 2.91 -11.41 -11.06
CA THR A 79 3.17 -12.77 -10.61
C THR A 79 4.62 -12.91 -10.13
N ILE A 80 5.55 -12.28 -10.84
CA ILE A 80 6.98 -12.39 -10.54
C ILE A 80 7.34 -11.67 -9.24
N ILE A 81 6.81 -10.47 -9.01
CA ILE A 81 7.08 -9.74 -7.76
C ILE A 81 6.43 -10.42 -6.56
N GLU A 82 5.23 -10.97 -6.70
CA GLU A 82 4.52 -11.64 -5.60
C GLU A 82 5.11 -13.01 -5.23
N THR A 83 5.63 -13.76 -6.20
CA THR A 83 6.20 -15.11 -5.96
C THR A 83 7.70 -15.10 -5.68
N LYS A 84 8.44 -14.17 -6.27
CA LYS A 84 9.92 -14.14 -6.22
C LYS A 84 10.48 -12.90 -5.53
N GLY A 85 9.63 -11.93 -5.16
CA GLY A 85 10.08 -10.64 -4.65
C GLY A 85 10.91 -9.85 -5.66
N LYS A 86 10.86 -10.19 -6.95
CA LYS A 86 11.69 -9.58 -8.00
C LYS A 86 10.85 -8.67 -8.89
N VAL A 87 11.32 -7.46 -9.07
CA VAL A 87 10.73 -6.47 -9.97
C VAL A 87 11.12 -6.79 -11.40
N GLN A 88 10.11 -7.09 -12.22
CA GLN A 88 10.26 -7.25 -13.66
C GLN A 88 9.37 -6.25 -14.38
N LEU A 89 9.97 -5.30 -15.09
CA LEU A 89 9.22 -4.32 -15.87
C LEU A 89 8.54 -5.01 -17.06
N LEU A 90 7.29 -4.65 -17.34
CA LEU A 90 6.64 -5.08 -18.58
C LEU A 90 7.34 -4.42 -19.76
N ARG A 91 7.50 -5.15 -20.87
CA ARG A 91 7.95 -4.57 -22.14
C ARG A 91 6.88 -3.66 -22.72
N ALA A 92 7.25 -2.72 -23.58
CA ALA A 92 6.32 -1.73 -24.15
C ALA A 92 5.22 -2.38 -25.00
N ASP A 93 5.53 -3.50 -25.65
CA ASP A 93 4.66 -4.31 -26.52
C ASP A 93 3.83 -5.36 -25.76
N ASP A 94 3.97 -5.47 -24.44
CA ASP A 94 3.26 -6.48 -23.65
C ASP A 94 1.74 -6.19 -23.61
N PRO A 95 0.87 -7.13 -24.04
CA PRO A 95 -0.57 -6.91 -24.13
C PRO A 95 -1.23 -6.63 -22.77
N ARG A 96 -0.61 -7.06 -21.67
CA ARG A 96 -1.10 -6.79 -20.31
C ARG A 96 -1.08 -5.31 -19.95
N ARG A 97 -0.28 -4.50 -20.67
CA ARG A 97 -0.32 -3.03 -20.52
C ARG A 97 -1.67 -2.44 -20.89
N ALA A 98 -2.32 -3.00 -21.91
CA ALA A 98 -3.64 -2.55 -22.37
C ALA A 98 -4.75 -3.11 -21.48
N SER A 99 -4.66 -4.38 -21.06
CA SER A 99 -5.69 -5.01 -20.23
C SER A 99 -5.63 -4.61 -18.75
N GLY A 100 -4.44 -4.22 -18.25
CA GLY A 100 -4.18 -3.92 -16.84
C GLY A 100 -4.09 -5.15 -15.92
N THR A 101 -4.57 -6.31 -16.36
CA THR A 101 -4.54 -7.58 -15.61
C THR A 101 -3.13 -8.17 -15.52
N GLY A 102 -2.80 -8.75 -14.36
CA GLY A 102 -1.47 -9.34 -14.13
C GLY A 102 -0.35 -8.30 -13.99
N THR A 103 -0.69 -7.05 -13.69
CA THR A 103 0.27 -5.95 -13.53
C THR A 103 0.14 -5.27 -12.18
N LEU A 104 1.23 -4.67 -11.70
CA LEU A 104 1.23 -3.73 -10.59
C LEU A 104 1.88 -2.42 -11.01
N LEU A 105 1.29 -1.29 -10.60
CA LEU A 105 1.79 0.05 -10.87
C LEU A 105 2.43 0.62 -9.59
N PHE A 106 3.72 0.89 -9.64
CA PHE A 106 4.45 1.54 -8.55
C PHE A 106 4.80 2.98 -8.91
N ILE A 107 4.75 3.87 -7.93
CA ILE A 107 5.19 5.27 -8.04
C ILE A 107 6.43 5.46 -7.17
N ALA A 108 7.46 6.10 -7.73
CA ALA A 108 8.67 6.42 -7.02
C ALA A 108 8.37 7.39 -5.86
N CYS A 109 8.95 7.11 -4.70
CA CYS A 109 8.88 7.94 -3.50
C CYS A 109 10.11 8.84 -3.34
N GLY A 110 10.78 9.15 -4.45
CA GLY A 110 12.01 9.94 -4.45
C GLY A 110 13.26 9.15 -4.15
N ARG A 111 14.35 9.88 -3.90
CA ARG A 111 15.66 9.34 -3.56
C ARG A 111 15.92 9.52 -2.07
N PRO A 112 16.69 8.62 -1.43
CA PRO A 112 17.16 8.84 -0.07
C PRO A 112 17.92 10.17 0.04
N GLY A 113 17.70 10.91 1.12
CA GLY A 113 18.51 12.09 1.44
C GLY A 113 19.99 11.74 1.61
N HIS A 114 20.88 12.70 1.35
CA HIS A 114 22.34 12.48 1.35
C HIS A 114 22.91 12.00 2.69
N THR A 115 22.20 12.26 3.79
CA THR A 115 22.58 11.86 5.16
C THR A 115 22.07 10.47 5.54
N TYR A 116 21.32 9.79 4.66
CA TYR A 116 20.78 8.47 4.92
C TYR A 116 21.50 7.38 4.13
N ASP A 117 21.90 6.32 4.83
CA ASP A 117 22.19 5.03 4.23
C ASP A 117 20.93 4.16 4.29
N LEU A 118 20.21 4.11 3.16
CA LEU A 118 19.01 3.29 2.99
C LEU A 118 19.37 1.97 2.30
N ARG A 119 18.98 0.85 2.90
CA ARG A 119 19.17 -0.50 2.37
C ARG A 119 17.83 -1.22 2.26
N ILE A 120 17.68 -1.98 1.19
CA ILE A 120 16.62 -2.97 1.07
C ILE A 120 17.19 -4.30 1.55
N VAL A 121 16.57 -4.94 2.54
CA VAL A 121 17.18 -6.04 3.28
C VAL A 121 16.27 -7.25 3.29
N ASP A 122 16.84 -8.42 2.98
CA ASP A 122 16.18 -9.69 3.30
C ASP A 122 16.24 -9.91 4.82
N THR A 123 15.08 -9.99 5.45
CA THR A 123 14.99 -10.01 6.92
C THR A 123 15.44 -11.33 7.54
N LYS A 124 15.49 -12.41 6.76
CA LYS A 124 15.91 -13.75 7.24
C LYS A 124 17.43 -13.84 7.25
N SER A 125 18.08 -13.54 6.13
CA SER A 125 19.54 -13.55 6.02
C SER A 125 20.20 -12.30 6.61
N ARG A 126 19.43 -11.21 6.78
CA ARG A 126 19.93 -9.87 7.14
C ARG A 126 20.96 -9.34 6.15
N THR A 127 20.81 -9.68 4.87
CA THR A 127 21.69 -9.20 3.79
C THR A 127 20.99 -8.13 2.96
N ALA A 128 21.75 -7.13 2.53
CA ALA A 128 21.25 -6.16 1.56
C ALA A 128 20.95 -6.85 0.23
N LEU A 129 19.79 -6.52 -0.34
CA LEU A 129 19.33 -7.01 -1.63
C LEU A 129 19.76 -6.04 -2.74
N PRO A 130 20.03 -6.54 -3.96
CA PRO A 130 20.33 -5.69 -5.10
C PRO A 130 19.08 -4.93 -5.58
N ASP A 131 19.31 -3.89 -6.38
CA ASP A 131 18.25 -3.12 -7.05
C ASP A 131 17.24 -4.06 -7.74
N GLY A 132 15.95 -3.72 -7.60
CA GLY A 132 14.84 -4.48 -8.18
C GLY A 132 14.41 -5.71 -7.38
N TYR A 133 14.90 -5.90 -6.15
CA TYR A 133 14.35 -6.91 -5.24
C TYR A 133 13.62 -6.25 -4.07
N VAL A 134 12.50 -6.85 -3.67
CA VAL A 134 11.68 -6.41 -2.54
C VAL A 134 12.27 -6.94 -1.24
N GLY A 135 12.45 -6.05 -0.27
CA GLY A 135 12.89 -6.38 1.08
C GLY A 135 12.46 -5.30 2.07
N GLU A 136 12.80 -5.49 3.34
CA GLU A 136 12.52 -4.48 4.38
C GLU A 136 13.44 -3.27 4.18
N ILE A 137 12.85 -2.07 4.29
CA ILE A 137 13.58 -0.82 4.21
C ILE A 137 14.26 -0.59 5.57
N TRP A 138 15.60 -0.65 5.56
CA TRP A 138 16.46 -0.38 6.71
C TRP A 138 17.18 0.94 6.48
N VAL A 139 17.25 1.78 7.50
CA VAL A 139 17.80 3.14 7.36
C VAL A 139 18.76 3.45 8.49
N HIS A 140 19.93 3.97 8.15
CA HIS A 140 20.89 4.56 9.07
C HIS A 140 21.05 6.05 8.72
N GLY A 141 21.17 6.91 9.73
CA GLY A 141 21.43 8.35 9.54
C GLY A 141 21.09 9.18 10.78
N ASP A 142 21.55 10.42 10.80
CA ASP A 142 21.51 11.29 11.99
C ASP A 142 20.10 11.71 12.42
N SER A 143 19.13 11.65 11.51
CA SER A 143 17.72 11.99 11.80
C SER A 143 16.90 10.81 12.30
N ILE A 144 17.51 9.62 12.44
CA ILE A 144 16.88 8.48 13.09
C ILE A 144 16.82 8.74 14.60
N ALA A 145 15.63 8.62 15.18
CA ALA A 145 15.39 8.76 16.60
C ALA A 145 16.18 7.73 17.42
N GLU A 146 16.46 8.06 18.68
CA GLU A 146 17.23 7.18 19.58
C GLU A 146 16.46 5.90 19.96
N GLY A 147 15.13 5.95 19.90
CA GLY A 147 14.28 4.82 20.26
C GLY A 147 12.87 5.19 20.68
N TYR A 148 12.19 4.22 21.27
CA TYR A 148 10.87 4.41 21.86
C TYR A 148 11.00 4.61 23.37
N TRP A 149 10.33 5.65 23.88
CA TRP A 149 10.30 5.98 25.30
C TRP A 149 9.88 4.79 26.16
N GLN A 150 10.72 4.40 27.12
CA GLN A 150 10.51 3.30 28.07
C GLN A 150 10.24 1.92 27.43
N GLN A 151 10.59 1.72 26.16
CA GLN A 151 10.43 0.43 25.47
C GLN A 151 11.78 -0.07 24.96
N TRP A 152 12.69 -0.38 25.89
CA TRP A 152 14.08 -0.74 25.60
C TRP A 152 14.22 -1.95 24.67
N ASP A 153 13.43 -3.01 24.90
CA ASP A 153 13.46 -4.22 24.06
C ASP A 153 12.95 -3.97 22.64
N LEU A 154 11.93 -3.12 22.49
CA LEU A 154 11.44 -2.75 21.16
C LEU A 154 12.45 -1.84 20.46
N THR A 155 13.04 -0.90 21.20
CA THR A 155 14.11 -0.01 20.72
C THR A 155 15.28 -0.82 20.18
N ARG A 156 15.81 -1.76 20.97
CA ARG A 156 16.89 -2.64 20.54
C ARG A 156 16.54 -3.41 19.27
N ARG A 157 15.35 -4.03 19.22
CA ARG A 157 14.89 -4.79 18.05
C ARG A 157 14.70 -3.94 16.79
N ARG A 158 14.35 -2.66 16.95
CA ARG A 158 14.00 -1.77 15.84
C ARG A 158 15.13 -0.86 15.39
N PHE A 159 16.00 -0.38 16.28
CA PHE A 159 16.99 0.66 15.99
C PHE A 159 18.44 0.14 15.99
N GLN A 160 18.69 -1.08 16.50
CA GLN A 160 20.03 -1.66 16.58
C GLN A 160 20.21 -2.84 15.63
N ALA A 161 19.53 -2.83 14.48
CA ALA A 161 19.66 -3.90 13.51
C ALA A 161 21.01 -3.83 12.80
N THR A 162 21.63 -4.99 12.54
CA THR A 162 22.91 -5.10 11.84
C THR A 162 22.76 -6.00 10.62
N LEU A 163 23.44 -5.64 9.53
CA LEU A 163 23.53 -6.48 8.34
C LEU A 163 24.56 -7.59 8.59
N ALA A 164 24.28 -8.80 8.11
CA ALA A 164 25.13 -9.97 8.36
C ALA A 164 26.57 -9.81 7.84
N ASN A 165 26.75 -9.04 6.76
CA ASN A 165 28.05 -8.87 6.08
C ASN A 165 28.61 -7.44 6.20
N ASP A 166 28.11 -6.62 7.15
CA ASP A 166 28.57 -5.24 7.32
C ASP A 166 29.56 -5.15 8.49
N ALA A 167 30.84 -5.03 8.15
CA ALA A 167 31.93 -4.88 9.12
C ALA A 167 32.04 -3.45 9.72
N SER A 168 31.24 -2.48 9.24
CA SER A 168 31.29 -1.10 9.76
C SER A 168 30.75 -0.95 11.18
N GLY A 169 30.05 -1.96 11.70
CA GLY A 169 29.37 -1.88 13.00
C GLY A 169 28.15 -0.96 13.03
N ARG A 170 27.69 -0.46 11.86
CA ARG A 170 26.52 0.42 11.79
C ARG A 170 25.24 -0.27 12.26
N HIS A 171 24.42 0.50 12.96
CA HIS A 171 23.07 0.14 13.34
C HIS A 171 22.05 0.80 12.41
N TYR A 172 21.05 0.04 12.02
CA TYR A 172 19.95 0.48 11.17
C TYR A 172 18.63 0.43 11.93
N TRP A 173 17.78 1.41 11.65
CA TRP A 173 16.37 1.36 11.98
C TRP A 173 15.60 0.50 10.97
N ARG A 174 14.75 -0.39 11.49
CA ARG A 174 13.88 -1.31 10.75
C ARG A 174 12.49 -0.72 10.62
N SER A 175 12.16 -0.25 9.43
CA SER A 175 10.90 0.45 9.18
C SER A 175 9.64 -0.40 9.26
N THR A 176 9.74 -1.74 9.18
CA THR A 176 8.64 -2.67 8.83
C THR A 176 8.03 -2.50 7.46
N ASP A 177 8.44 -1.50 6.69
CA ASP A 177 7.95 -1.30 5.35
C ASP A 177 8.81 -2.09 4.37
N LEU A 178 8.15 -2.71 3.41
CA LEU A 178 8.77 -3.38 2.29
C LEU A 178 8.83 -2.43 1.11
N GLY A 179 9.94 -2.46 0.39
CA GLY A 179 10.14 -1.69 -0.81
C GLY A 179 11.28 -2.25 -1.64
N PHE A 180 11.57 -1.57 -2.74
CA PHE A 180 12.70 -1.88 -3.60
C PHE A 180 13.32 -0.59 -4.14
N MET A 181 14.60 -0.66 -4.46
CA MET A 181 15.29 0.40 -5.19
C MET A 181 15.24 0.13 -6.69
N HIS A 182 15.08 1.17 -7.50
CA HIS A 182 15.27 1.09 -8.94
C HIS A 182 15.82 2.41 -9.46
N LYS A 183 17.03 2.39 -10.04
CA LYS A 183 17.70 3.58 -10.59
C LYS A 183 17.86 4.69 -9.53
N GLY A 184 18.19 4.29 -8.30
CA GLY A 184 18.42 5.20 -7.16
C GLY A 184 17.16 5.78 -6.53
N GLU A 185 15.96 5.38 -6.98
CA GLU A 185 14.69 5.81 -6.41
C GLU A 185 14.04 4.68 -5.60
N LEU A 186 13.41 5.02 -4.48
CA LEU A 186 12.68 4.08 -3.63
C LEU A 186 11.25 3.88 -4.15
N PHE A 187 10.80 2.63 -4.17
CA PHE A 187 9.41 2.27 -4.41
C PHE A 187 8.87 1.50 -3.21
N TYR A 188 7.78 2.01 -2.62
CA TYR A 188 7.08 1.34 -1.53
C TYR A 188 6.26 0.16 -2.06
N TYR A 189 6.31 -0.98 -1.36
CA TYR A 189 5.52 -2.17 -1.66
C TYR A 189 4.35 -2.36 -0.69
N ALA A 190 4.63 -2.63 0.58
CA ALA A 190 3.62 -2.92 1.60
C ALA A 190 4.23 -2.81 3.02
N ARG A 191 3.40 -2.80 4.06
CA ARG A 191 3.85 -3.07 5.43
C ARG A 191 4.08 -4.58 5.56
N LEU A 192 5.21 -4.99 6.11
CA LEU A 192 5.59 -6.40 6.28
C LEU A 192 4.50 -7.21 6.99
N GLN A 193 3.97 -6.67 8.08
CA GLN A 193 2.91 -7.31 8.89
C GLN A 193 1.53 -7.32 8.20
N ASP A 194 1.33 -6.50 7.17
CA ASP A 194 0.06 -6.42 6.45
C ASP A 194 0.06 -7.32 5.19
N LEU A 195 1.19 -7.96 4.86
CA LEU A 195 1.27 -8.82 3.68
C LEU A 195 0.27 -9.97 3.75
N VAL A 196 -0.49 -10.12 2.66
CA VAL A 196 -1.41 -11.23 2.47
C VAL A 196 -0.65 -12.37 1.83
N HIS A 197 -0.55 -13.49 2.55
CA HIS A 197 0.10 -14.70 2.05
C HIS A 197 -0.96 -15.67 1.55
N VAL A 198 -1.02 -15.91 0.24
CA VAL A 198 -1.97 -16.85 -0.37
C VAL A 198 -1.28 -17.65 -1.46
N ASP A 199 -1.42 -18.98 -1.45
CA ASP A 199 -0.85 -19.88 -2.48
C ASP A 199 0.65 -19.63 -2.77
N GLY A 200 1.43 -19.37 -1.72
CA GLY A 200 2.87 -19.08 -1.83
C GLY A 200 3.21 -17.69 -2.41
N ARG A 201 2.22 -16.83 -2.63
CA ARG A 201 2.38 -15.44 -3.08
C ARG A 201 2.34 -14.49 -1.89
N CYS A 202 3.24 -13.50 -1.88
CA CYS A 202 3.24 -12.39 -0.93
C CYS A 202 2.56 -11.18 -1.57
N ILE A 203 1.25 -11.03 -1.35
CA ILE A 203 0.41 -10.05 -2.01
C ILE A 203 0.28 -8.79 -1.15
N CYS A 204 0.48 -7.63 -1.78
CA CYS A 204 0.18 -6.33 -1.22
C CYS A 204 -1.35 -6.19 -1.01
N PRO A 205 -1.85 -6.02 0.24
CA PRO A 205 -3.29 -6.01 0.51
C PRO A 205 -4.04 -4.91 -0.24
N GLN A 206 -3.38 -3.76 -0.47
CA GLN A 206 -3.95 -2.62 -1.19
C GLN A 206 -4.38 -2.96 -2.62
N THR A 207 -3.77 -3.98 -3.22
CA THR A 207 -4.13 -4.43 -4.58
C THR A 207 -5.48 -5.13 -4.58
N ILE A 208 -5.74 -5.99 -3.58
CA ILE A 208 -7.03 -6.65 -3.38
C ILE A 208 -8.08 -5.64 -2.91
N GLU A 209 -7.74 -4.76 -1.97
CA GLU A 209 -8.62 -3.68 -1.49
C GLU A 209 -9.08 -2.77 -2.64
N GLY A 210 -8.17 -2.42 -3.55
CA GLY A 210 -8.52 -1.70 -4.78
C GLY A 210 -9.52 -2.44 -5.65
N SER A 211 -9.38 -3.76 -5.79
CA SER A 211 -10.37 -4.59 -6.51
C SER A 211 -11.72 -4.62 -5.79
N VAL A 212 -11.74 -4.69 -4.45
CA VAL A 212 -12.97 -4.63 -3.63
C VAL A 212 -13.69 -3.29 -3.82
N GLU A 213 -12.97 -2.17 -3.73
CA GLU A 213 -13.53 -0.83 -3.89
C GLU A 213 -14.11 -0.60 -5.29
N ALA A 214 -13.46 -1.13 -6.32
CA ALA A 214 -13.90 -1.00 -7.70
C ALA A 214 -15.02 -1.98 -8.08
N ALA A 215 -15.37 -2.95 -7.22
CA ALA A 215 -16.44 -3.91 -7.48
C ALA A 215 -17.84 -3.28 -7.34
N SER A 216 -18.01 -2.26 -6.51
CA SER A 216 -19.29 -1.59 -6.34
C SER A 216 -19.16 -0.15 -5.88
N THR A 217 -19.97 0.73 -6.45
CA THR A 217 -20.06 2.14 -6.04
C THR A 217 -20.59 2.31 -4.62
N GLN A 218 -21.22 1.28 -4.06
CA GLN A 218 -21.72 1.26 -2.68
C GLN A 218 -20.60 1.08 -1.65
N ILE A 219 -19.40 0.63 -2.05
CA ILE A 219 -18.25 0.55 -1.17
C ILE A 219 -17.65 1.95 -1.00
N ARG A 220 -17.32 2.30 0.25
CA ARG A 220 -16.68 3.58 0.57
C ARG A 220 -15.18 3.49 0.20
N PRO A 221 -14.67 4.39 -0.68
CA PRO A 221 -13.26 4.39 -1.05
C PRO A 221 -12.34 4.57 0.17
N GLY A 222 -11.22 3.85 0.19
CA GLY A 222 -10.27 3.79 1.30
C GLY A 222 -10.79 3.04 2.53
N CYS A 223 -11.89 2.30 2.43
CA CYS A 223 -12.52 1.58 3.54
C CYS A 223 -12.75 0.09 3.25
N ALA A 224 -11.86 -0.54 2.48
CA ALA A 224 -11.75 -1.98 2.36
C ALA A 224 -10.46 -2.46 3.04
N ALA A 225 -10.54 -3.52 3.83
CA ALA A 225 -9.41 -4.18 4.47
C ALA A 225 -9.44 -5.67 4.14
N VAL A 226 -8.26 -6.25 3.94
CA VAL A 226 -8.11 -7.68 3.65
C VAL A 226 -7.03 -8.33 4.50
N TYR A 227 -7.21 -9.61 4.81
CA TYR A 227 -6.21 -10.45 5.46
C TYR A 227 -6.39 -11.91 5.01
N SER A 228 -5.32 -12.70 5.05
CA SER A 228 -5.36 -14.13 4.72
C SER A 228 -6.15 -14.90 5.78
N THR A 229 -6.82 -15.99 5.37
CA THR A 229 -7.40 -16.94 6.34
C THR A 229 -6.30 -17.60 7.18
N ILE A 230 -6.70 -18.27 8.26
CA ILE A 230 -5.79 -19.15 9.01
C ILE A 230 -5.23 -20.18 8.04
N ALA A 231 -3.92 -20.40 8.14
CA ALA A 231 -3.23 -21.40 7.37
C ALA A 231 -3.74 -22.81 7.68
N ASP A 232 -3.78 -23.67 6.66
CA ASP A 232 -4.02 -25.10 6.82
C ASP A 232 -2.86 -25.79 7.59
N ALA A 233 -2.97 -27.11 7.77
CA ALA A 233 -1.95 -27.91 8.45
C ALA A 233 -0.54 -27.81 7.82
N ASP A 234 -0.47 -27.43 6.53
CA ASP A 234 0.78 -27.22 5.79
C ASP A 234 1.30 -25.77 5.90
N GLY A 235 0.65 -24.92 6.69
CA GLY A 235 1.03 -23.52 6.83
C GLY A 235 0.62 -22.65 5.63
N ARG A 236 -0.32 -23.10 4.79
CA ARG A 236 -0.77 -22.37 3.60
C ARG A 236 -2.17 -21.80 3.79
N SER A 237 -2.36 -20.54 3.43
CA SER A 237 -3.68 -19.96 3.25
C SER A 237 -4.01 -19.97 1.75
N SER A 238 -5.21 -20.41 1.38
CA SER A 238 -5.69 -20.43 -0.02
C SER A 238 -6.68 -19.30 -0.33
N SER A 239 -7.07 -18.53 0.68
CA SER A 239 -8.14 -17.54 0.55
C SER A 239 -7.96 -16.35 1.49
N VAL A 240 -8.77 -15.32 1.26
CA VAL A 240 -8.78 -14.09 2.06
C VAL A 240 -10.15 -13.83 2.69
N VAL A 241 -10.12 -13.10 3.80
CA VAL A 241 -11.29 -12.42 4.35
C VAL A 241 -11.28 -10.97 3.89
N VAL A 242 -12.43 -10.50 3.40
CA VAL A 242 -12.65 -9.11 3.00
C VAL A 242 -13.56 -8.44 4.02
N VAL A 243 -13.17 -7.26 4.47
CA VAL A 243 -14.02 -6.38 5.29
C VAL A 243 -14.16 -5.06 4.56
N ALA A 244 -15.38 -4.63 4.28
CA ALA A 244 -15.62 -3.41 3.50
C ALA A 244 -16.73 -2.56 4.09
N GLU A 245 -16.50 -1.27 4.19
CA GLU A 245 -17.49 -0.31 4.67
C GLU A 245 -18.40 0.17 3.53
N LEU A 246 -19.71 0.13 3.75
CA LEU A 246 -20.67 0.74 2.84
C LEU A 246 -20.68 2.27 2.97
N ARG A 247 -20.97 2.95 1.86
CA ARG A 247 -21.14 4.42 1.87
C ARG A 247 -22.34 4.84 2.69
N GLU A 248 -23.43 4.10 2.54
CA GLU A 248 -24.70 4.34 3.19
C GLU A 248 -25.23 3.02 3.74
N GLN A 249 -25.96 3.11 4.85
CA GLN A 249 -26.63 1.95 5.40
C GLN A 249 -27.85 1.63 4.54
N LEU A 250 -27.86 0.46 3.91
CA LEU A 250 -29.04 -0.02 3.16
C LEU A 250 -30.19 -0.38 4.13
N LYS A 251 -31.43 -0.24 3.65
CA LYS A 251 -32.65 -0.52 4.43
C LYS A 251 -32.75 -2.00 4.80
N LYS A 252 -33.47 -2.32 5.88
CA LYS A 252 -33.85 -3.71 6.19
C LYS A 252 -34.54 -4.35 4.98
N GLY A 253 -34.23 -5.60 4.67
CA GLY A 253 -34.73 -6.31 3.48
C GLY A 253 -33.88 -6.13 2.22
N SER A 254 -32.72 -5.46 2.30
CA SER A 254 -31.80 -5.28 1.14
C SER A 254 -30.81 -6.44 0.95
N ASP A 255 -31.08 -7.61 1.54
CA ASP A 255 -30.14 -8.75 1.58
C ASP A 255 -29.75 -9.23 0.18
N SER A 256 -30.67 -9.21 -0.79
CA SER A 256 -30.37 -9.54 -2.19
C SER A 256 -29.37 -8.57 -2.83
N THR A 257 -29.48 -7.28 -2.51
CA THR A 257 -28.55 -6.24 -2.98
C THR A 257 -27.19 -6.40 -2.32
N LEU A 258 -27.16 -6.64 -1.01
CA LEU A 258 -25.92 -6.89 -0.25
C LEU A 258 -25.21 -8.15 -0.76
N ALA A 259 -25.94 -9.23 -1.01
CA ALA A 259 -25.42 -10.45 -1.60
C ALA A 259 -24.88 -10.21 -3.02
N SER A 260 -25.55 -9.39 -3.84
CA SER A 260 -25.05 -9.02 -5.17
C SER A 260 -23.72 -8.28 -5.10
N ILE A 261 -23.59 -7.30 -4.19
CA ILE A 261 -22.32 -6.59 -3.96
C ILE A 261 -21.20 -7.57 -3.58
N CYS A 262 -21.48 -8.52 -2.69
CA CYS A 262 -20.51 -9.54 -2.29
C CYS A 262 -20.11 -10.45 -3.47
N LYS A 263 -21.05 -10.87 -4.31
CA LYS A 263 -20.77 -11.66 -5.52
C LYS A 263 -19.90 -10.89 -6.52
N ASP A 264 -20.16 -9.61 -6.71
CA ASP A 264 -19.35 -8.74 -7.57
C ASP A 264 -17.92 -8.58 -7.02
N ILE A 265 -17.77 -8.45 -5.70
CA ILE A 265 -16.46 -8.46 -5.03
C ILE A 265 -15.73 -9.77 -5.30
N CYS A 266 -16.35 -10.93 -5.02
CA CYS A 266 -15.74 -12.24 -5.26
C CYS A 266 -15.29 -12.39 -6.72
N LYS A 267 -16.17 -12.04 -7.69
CA LYS A 267 -15.88 -12.14 -9.12
C LYS A 267 -14.70 -11.26 -9.53
N ARG A 268 -14.64 -10.01 -9.04
CA ARG A 268 -13.58 -9.06 -9.39
C ARG A 268 -12.25 -9.42 -8.74
N VAL A 269 -12.26 -9.81 -7.47
CA VAL A 269 -11.06 -10.28 -6.75
C VAL A 269 -10.50 -11.54 -7.42
N ALA A 270 -11.33 -12.54 -7.72
CA ALA A 270 -10.88 -13.73 -8.44
C ALA A 270 -10.27 -13.39 -9.81
N LYS A 271 -10.93 -12.53 -10.59
CA LYS A 271 -10.46 -12.13 -11.93
C LYS A 271 -9.13 -11.37 -11.92
N GLU A 272 -8.95 -10.44 -10.99
CA GLU A 272 -7.80 -9.52 -11.01
C GLU A 272 -6.65 -9.98 -10.10
N GLN A 273 -6.99 -10.66 -9.02
CA GLN A 273 -6.06 -11.06 -7.97
C GLN A 273 -5.70 -12.54 -8.05
N SER A 274 -6.51 -13.36 -8.73
CA SER A 274 -6.37 -14.82 -8.73
C SER A 274 -6.28 -15.34 -7.28
N VAL A 275 -7.22 -14.86 -6.45
CA VAL A 275 -7.33 -15.16 -5.02
C VAL A 275 -8.80 -15.45 -4.73
N GLU A 276 -9.04 -16.49 -3.94
CA GLU A 276 -10.38 -16.84 -3.46
C GLU A 276 -10.77 -15.99 -2.23
N VAL A 277 -12.04 -15.62 -2.13
CA VAL A 277 -12.59 -14.91 -0.98
C VAL A 277 -13.40 -15.89 -0.14
N ALA A 278 -12.96 -16.18 1.08
CA ALA A 278 -13.65 -17.11 1.98
C ALA A 278 -14.83 -16.46 2.72
N ARG A 279 -14.72 -15.15 3.00
CA ARG A 279 -15.74 -14.40 3.75
C ARG A 279 -15.68 -12.93 3.37
N ILE A 280 -16.86 -12.31 3.28
CA ILE A 280 -17.04 -10.86 3.15
C ILE A 280 -17.87 -10.37 4.34
N VAL A 281 -17.36 -9.35 5.03
CA VAL A 281 -18.06 -8.63 6.10
C VAL A 281 -18.32 -7.21 5.63
N LEU A 282 -19.58 -6.89 5.32
CA LEU A 282 -20.00 -5.53 4.97
C LEU A 282 -20.38 -4.77 6.24
N LEU A 283 -19.74 -3.63 6.46
CA LEU A 283 -19.91 -2.80 7.64
C LEU A 283 -20.86 -1.62 7.40
N LYS A 284 -21.49 -1.17 8.47
CA LYS A 284 -22.23 0.11 8.48
C LYS A 284 -21.27 1.28 8.23
N PRO A 285 -21.74 2.40 7.64
CA PRO A 285 -20.90 3.56 7.37
C PRO A 285 -20.21 4.13 8.62
N LYS A 286 -18.96 4.59 8.47
CA LYS A 286 -18.13 5.23 9.50
C LYS A 286 -17.81 4.34 10.71
N THR A 287 -17.70 3.04 10.52
CA THR A 287 -17.44 2.07 11.60
C THR A 287 -16.16 1.28 11.43
N ILE A 288 -15.51 1.32 10.25
CA ILE A 288 -14.25 0.61 10.04
C ILE A 288 -13.12 1.23 10.89
N PRO A 289 -12.40 0.45 11.71
CA PRO A 289 -11.29 0.94 12.51
C PRO A 289 -10.19 1.60 11.68
N LYS A 290 -9.89 2.87 12.02
CA LYS A 290 -8.83 3.67 11.42
C LYS A 290 -8.02 4.40 12.49
N THR A 291 -6.77 4.73 12.16
CA THR A 291 -5.97 5.67 12.95
C THR A 291 -6.58 7.08 12.88
N THR A 292 -6.12 7.99 13.74
CA THR A 292 -6.48 9.42 13.67
C THR A 292 -6.11 10.08 12.34
N SER A 293 -5.09 9.55 11.65
CA SER A 293 -4.68 9.93 10.29
C SER A 293 -5.46 9.23 9.17
N GLY A 294 -6.49 8.44 9.50
CA GLY A 294 -7.36 7.79 8.52
C GLY A 294 -6.85 6.47 7.93
N LYS A 295 -5.72 5.95 8.40
CA LYS A 295 -5.13 4.68 7.94
C LYS A 295 -5.88 3.49 8.52
N LEU A 296 -6.13 2.45 7.72
CA LEU A 296 -6.78 1.22 8.18
C LEU A 296 -5.94 0.49 9.23
N GLN A 297 -6.59 0.01 10.29
CA GLN A 297 -5.96 -0.82 11.32
C GLN A 297 -6.22 -2.31 11.04
N ARG A 298 -5.62 -2.89 10.00
CA ARG A 298 -5.92 -4.26 9.50
C ARG A 298 -5.90 -5.32 10.60
N THR A 299 -4.87 -5.36 11.44
CA THR A 299 -4.77 -6.31 12.56
C THR A 299 -5.93 -6.14 13.57
N ARG A 300 -6.33 -4.90 13.86
CA ARG A 300 -7.47 -4.63 14.74
C ARG A 300 -8.78 -5.05 14.08
N ILE A 301 -8.93 -4.80 12.78
CA ILE A 301 -10.10 -5.22 12.00
C ILE A 301 -10.24 -6.73 12.05
N GLN A 302 -9.16 -7.47 11.77
CA GLN A 302 -9.13 -8.93 11.87
C GLN A 302 -9.58 -9.41 13.25
N HIS A 303 -8.99 -8.88 14.32
CA HIS A 303 -9.35 -9.26 15.68
C HIS A 303 -10.83 -8.98 16.00
N MET A 304 -11.36 -7.85 15.55
CA MET A 304 -12.76 -7.50 15.76
C MET A 304 -13.73 -8.35 14.91
N VAL A 305 -13.31 -8.84 13.73
CA VAL A 305 -14.08 -9.84 12.96
C VAL A 305 -14.15 -11.15 13.75
N GLU A 306 -13.01 -11.63 14.26
CA GLU A 306 -12.92 -12.89 15.02
C GLU A 306 -13.78 -12.85 16.29
N GLN A 307 -13.85 -11.71 16.96
CA GLN A 307 -14.67 -11.49 18.15
C GLN A 307 -16.12 -11.06 17.83
N SER A 308 -16.49 -10.90 16.55
CA SER A 308 -17.81 -10.40 16.14
C SER A 308 -18.21 -9.06 16.77
N THR A 309 -17.24 -8.14 16.96
CA THR A 309 -17.46 -6.83 17.60
C THR A 309 -17.59 -5.66 16.61
N LEU A 310 -17.47 -5.91 15.30
CA LEU A 310 -17.71 -4.90 14.27
C LEU A 310 -19.21 -4.59 14.12
N GLN A 311 -19.51 -3.35 13.71
CA GLN A 311 -20.87 -2.95 13.35
C GLN A 311 -21.26 -3.47 11.96
N THR A 312 -21.47 -4.77 11.90
CA THR A 312 -21.76 -5.50 10.67
C THR A 312 -23.18 -5.20 10.18
N GLN A 313 -23.32 -5.00 8.88
CA GLN A 313 -24.59 -4.95 8.17
C GLN A 313 -24.91 -6.28 7.47
N TYR A 314 -23.90 -6.96 6.93
CA TYR A 314 -24.08 -8.22 6.22
C TYR A 314 -22.82 -9.10 6.27
N ILE A 315 -23.00 -10.41 6.36
CA ILE A 315 -21.91 -11.40 6.25
C ILE A 315 -22.25 -12.32 5.08
N TYR A 316 -21.28 -12.52 4.19
CA TYR A 316 -21.38 -13.43 3.07
C TYR A 316 -20.24 -14.44 3.12
N ASN A 317 -20.57 -15.73 3.08
CA ASN A 317 -19.60 -16.82 2.97
C ASN A 317 -19.87 -17.51 1.62
N PRO A 318 -19.02 -17.33 0.59
CA PRO A 318 -19.28 -17.87 -0.74
C PRO A 318 -19.38 -19.40 -0.79
N ASN A 319 -18.78 -20.07 0.19
CA ASN A 319 -18.67 -21.53 0.28
C ASN A 319 -19.58 -22.15 1.36
N ALA A 320 -20.53 -21.39 1.91
CA ALA A 320 -21.47 -21.86 2.94
C ALA A 320 -22.87 -22.12 2.36
#